data_AF-A0A847ABD7-F1
#
_entry.id   AF-A0A847ABD7-F1
#
_cell.length_a   1.000
_cell.length_b   1.000
_cell.length_c   1.000
_cell.angle_alpha   90.00
_cell.angle_beta   90.00
_cell.angle_gamma   90.00
#
_symmetry.space_group_name_H-M   'P 1'
#
loop_
_entity.id
_entity.type
_entity.pdbx_description
1 polymer ?
#
loop_
_entity_poly.entity_id
_entity_poly.type
_entity_poly.pdbx_seq_one_letter_code
_entity_poly.pdbx_strand_id
1 'polypeptide(L)'
;MKKLNELLLSRLGPAITGGVVGALAAVLVYFGNPGNMGICVACFTRDIAGALGLHRAGVVQYLRPEIPGFILGAFLSAFLAKEYRPRSGSSPVIRFFLGFFAMIGALIFLGCPWRAYARLAGGDWTALARIARLIVGVGIDIIFLWCGSNLGKAEKSPPWAGSTFV
;
A
#
# COMPACT_ATOMS: atom_id res chain seq x y z
N MET A 1 4.85 -10.39 -23.64
CA MET A 1 3.80 -9.67 -22.88
C MET A 1 2.61 -10.56 -22.59
N LYS A 2 1.83 -11.03 -23.59
CA LYS A 2 0.64 -11.91 -23.34
C LYS A 2 0.91 -13.13 -22.44
N LYS A 3 1.93 -13.95 -22.74
CA LYS A 3 2.28 -15.13 -21.91
C LYS A 3 2.72 -14.78 -20.48
N LEU A 4 3.39 -13.63 -20.28
CA LEU A 4 3.82 -13.19 -18.96
C LEU A 4 2.62 -12.68 -18.14
N ASN A 5 1.70 -11.97 -18.79
CA ASN A 5 0.44 -11.54 -18.17
C ASN A 5 -0.44 -12.74 -17.82
N GLU A 6 -0.54 -13.76 -18.68
CA GLU A 6 -1.28 -14.99 -18.38
C GLU A 6 -0.70 -15.75 -17.19
N LEU A 7 0.63 -15.79 -17.05
CA LEU A 7 1.29 -16.43 -15.92
C LEU A 7 1.13 -15.63 -14.61
N LEU A 8 1.15 -14.29 -14.67
CA LEU A 8 0.91 -13.41 -13.52
C LEU A 8 -0.57 -13.31 -13.13
N LEU A 9 -1.51 -13.52 -14.06
CA LEU A 9 -2.95 -13.58 -13.80
C LEU A 9 -3.42 -14.96 -13.33
N SER A 10 -2.57 -15.99 -13.48
CA SER A 10 -2.83 -17.33 -12.98
C SER A 10 -2.71 -17.41 -11.45
N ARG A 11 -3.11 -18.53 -10.85
CA ARG A 11 -3.05 -18.77 -9.39
C ARG A 11 -1.63 -18.68 -8.81
N LEU A 12 -0.59 -18.81 -9.65
CA LEU A 12 0.81 -18.68 -9.28
C LEU A 12 1.29 -17.22 -9.19
N GLY A 13 0.60 -16.28 -9.84
CA GLY A 13 0.98 -14.87 -9.86
C GLY A 13 1.13 -14.24 -8.48
N PRO A 14 0.14 -14.37 -7.57
CA PRO A 14 0.25 -13.84 -6.21
C PRO A 14 1.40 -14.46 -5.42
N ALA A 15 1.67 -15.75 -5.60
CA ALA A 15 2.76 -16.45 -4.90
C ALA A 15 4.15 -15.99 -5.37
N ILE A 16 4.35 -15.87 -6.70
CA ILE A 16 5.60 -15.37 -7.28
C ILE A 16 5.83 -13.92 -6.87
N THR A 17 4.81 -13.08 -7.00
CA THR A 17 4.91 -11.66 -6.65
C THR A 17 5.18 -11.48 -5.16
N GLY A 18 4.49 -12.23 -4.29
CA GLY A 18 4.71 -12.22 -2.86
C GLY A 18 6.12 -12.67 -2.47
N GLY A 19 6.64 -13.72 -3.13
CA GLY A 19 8.01 -14.20 -2.92
C GLY A 19 9.07 -13.16 -3.33
N VAL A 20 8.91 -12.55 -4.50
CA VAL A 20 9.83 -11.50 -4.99
C VAL A 20 9.81 -10.27 -4.09
N VAL A 21 8.62 -9.79 -3.72
CA VAL A 21 8.45 -8.63 -2.83
C VAL A 21 8.97 -8.94 -1.43
N GLY A 22 8.80 -10.17 -0.94
CA GLY A 22 9.34 -10.60 0.35
C GLY A 22 10.85 -10.69 0.38
N ALA A 23 11.47 -11.21 -0.68
CA ALA A 23 12.92 -11.21 -0.82
C ALA A 23 13.46 -9.77 -0.89
N LEU A 24 12.86 -8.91 -1.71
CA LEU A 24 13.23 -7.50 -1.82
C LEU A 24 13.12 -6.77 -0.49
N ALA A 25 12.07 -7.05 0.28
CA ALA A 25 11.91 -6.47 1.59
C ALA A 25 12.98 -6.90 2.60
N ALA A 26 13.37 -8.17 2.61
CA ALA A 26 14.46 -8.64 3.47
C ALA A 26 15.80 -7.98 3.07
N VAL A 27 16.05 -7.83 1.78
CA VAL A 27 17.22 -7.12 1.24
C VAL A 27 17.19 -5.63 1.64
N LEU A 28 16.03 -4.97 1.58
CA LEU A 28 15.91 -3.57 2.03
C LEU A 28 16.22 -3.39 3.52
N VAL A 29 15.86 -4.37 4.37
CA VAL A 29 16.23 -4.34 5.79
C VAL A 29 17.75 -4.42 5.96
N TYR A 30 18.42 -5.26 5.17
CA TYR A 30 19.88 -5.39 5.20
C TYR A 30 20.60 -4.11 4.72
N PHE A 31 20.07 -3.44 3.70
CA PHE A 31 20.69 -2.25 3.10
C PHE A 31 20.46 -0.92 3.84
N GLY A 32 19.80 -0.92 5.01
CA GLY A 32 19.73 0.26 5.89
C GLY A 32 18.34 0.77 6.26
N ASN A 33 17.27 0.06 5.87
CA ASN A 33 15.95 0.29 6.46
C ASN A 33 15.98 -0.17 7.93
N PRO A 34 15.31 0.49 8.90
CA PRO A 34 15.31 0.02 10.30
C PRO A 34 14.93 -1.46 10.35
N GLY A 35 15.59 -2.25 11.20
CA GLY A 35 15.42 -3.72 11.31
C GLY A 35 13.98 -4.22 11.42
N ASN A 36 13.07 -3.32 11.77
CA ASN A 36 11.65 -3.56 11.98
C ASN A 36 10.74 -2.95 10.89
N MET A 37 11.31 -2.48 9.79
CA MET A 37 10.65 -1.84 8.67
C MET A 37 11.18 -2.51 7.39
N GLY A 38 10.34 -3.29 6.71
CA GLY A 38 10.60 -3.68 5.32
C GLY A 38 9.86 -2.74 4.36
N ILE A 39 9.11 -3.27 3.39
CA ILE A 39 8.29 -2.47 2.45
C ILE A 39 6.96 -2.08 3.12
N CYS A 40 6.99 -1.01 3.93
CA CYS A 40 5.81 -0.56 4.69
C CYS A 40 5.33 0.81 4.22
N VAL A 41 4.36 0.81 3.29
CA VAL A 41 3.79 2.04 2.70
C VAL A 41 3.25 2.99 3.76
N ALA A 42 2.58 2.48 4.81
CA ALA A 42 2.06 3.31 5.90
C ALA A 42 3.15 3.98 6.75
N CYS A 43 4.28 3.31 7.00
CA CYS A 43 5.39 3.97 7.70
C CYS A 43 6.05 5.00 6.79
N PHE A 44 6.18 4.70 5.50
CA PHE A 44 6.82 5.61 4.55
C PHE A 44 5.99 6.88 4.31
N THR A 45 4.66 6.78 4.23
CA THR A 45 3.80 7.97 4.12
C THR A 45 3.84 8.83 5.38
N ARG A 46 3.96 8.23 6.57
CA ARG A 46 4.23 8.98 7.81
C ARG A 46 5.59 9.67 7.75
N ASP A 47 6.63 8.99 7.29
CA ASP A 47 7.98 9.56 7.22
C ASP A 47 8.04 10.72 6.21
N ILE A 48 7.34 10.60 5.08
CA ILE A 48 7.15 11.68 4.10
C ILE A 48 6.37 12.86 4.71
N ALA A 49 5.30 12.60 5.47
CA ALA A 49 4.59 13.66 6.19
C ALA A 49 5.48 14.36 7.23
N GLY A 50 6.44 13.65 7.82
CA GLY A 50 7.49 14.23 8.67
C GLY A 50 8.44 15.12 7.89
N ALA A 51 8.91 14.66 6.73
CA ALA A 51 9.79 15.44 5.85
C ALA A 51 9.11 16.72 5.31
N LEU A 52 7.80 16.68 5.08
CA LEU A 52 6.98 17.84 4.70
C LEU A 52 6.66 18.77 5.88
N GLY A 53 7.10 18.45 7.10
CA GLY A 53 6.90 19.28 8.28
C GLY A 53 5.52 19.19 8.93
N LEU A 54 4.66 18.25 8.54
CA LEU A 54 3.32 18.08 9.12
C LEU A 54 3.37 17.50 10.55
N HIS A 55 4.48 16.87 10.96
CA HIS A 55 4.71 16.49 12.35
C HIS A 55 6.19 16.63 12.74
N ARG A 56 6.44 16.85 14.04
CA ARG A 56 7.75 17.23 14.62
C ARG A 56 8.47 16.09 15.35
N ALA A 57 8.42 14.88 14.79
CA ALA A 57 9.24 13.77 15.29
C ALA A 57 10.53 13.68 14.47
N GLY A 58 11.63 14.25 14.96
CA GLY A 58 12.89 14.40 14.23
C GLY A 58 13.53 13.10 13.72
N VAL A 59 13.17 11.95 14.29
CA VAL A 59 13.71 10.63 13.88
C VAL A 59 13.08 10.11 12.57
N VAL A 60 11.95 10.68 12.14
CA VAL A 60 11.13 10.16 11.02
C VAL A 60 10.79 11.25 9.99
N GLN A 61 11.68 12.23 9.82
CA GLN A 61 11.57 13.25 8.78
C GLN A 61 12.45 12.91 7.58
N TYR A 62 12.18 11.77 6.93
CA TYR A 62 12.98 11.28 5.82
C TYR A 62 12.12 11.03 4.59
N LEU A 63 12.52 11.63 3.46
CA LEU A 63 11.86 11.40 2.18
C LEU A 63 12.42 10.10 1.57
N ARG A 64 11.66 9.02 1.78
CA ARG A 64 11.97 7.68 1.29
C ARG A 64 11.77 7.55 -0.22
N PRO A 65 12.83 7.34 -1.04
CA PRO A 65 12.70 7.19 -2.50
C PRO A 65 11.91 5.93 -2.92
N GLU A 66 11.65 5.00 -1.99
CA GLU A 66 10.91 3.77 -2.21
C GLU A 66 9.48 4.03 -2.72
N ILE A 67 8.77 5.03 -2.18
CA ILE A 67 7.41 5.37 -2.60
C ILE A 67 7.37 5.91 -4.04
N PRO A 68 8.17 6.92 -4.41
CA PRO A 68 8.32 7.33 -5.81
C PRO A 68 8.70 6.17 -6.73
N GLY A 69 9.61 5.30 -6.29
CA GLY A 69 10.03 4.11 -7.04
C GLY A 69 8.87 3.14 -7.33
N PHE A 70 8.02 2.86 -6.33
CA PHE A 70 6.82 2.03 -6.54
C PHE A 70 5.82 2.68 -7.48
N ILE A 71 5.59 3.99 -7.36
CA ILE A 71 4.65 4.72 -8.20
C ILE A 71 5.15 4.72 -9.65
N LEU A 72 6.42 5.05 -9.89
CA LEU A 72 7.02 5.06 -11.22
C LEU A 72 7.12 3.67 -11.82
N GLY A 73 7.47 2.65 -11.02
CA GLY A 73 7.52 1.26 -11.48
C GLY A 73 6.14 0.71 -11.86
N ALA A 74 5.11 1.00 -11.07
CA ALA A 74 3.73 0.63 -11.38
C ALA A 74 3.19 1.39 -12.61
N PHE A 75 3.55 2.66 -12.76
CA PHE A 75 3.18 3.45 -13.93
C PHE A 75 3.85 2.90 -15.19
N LEU A 76 5.16 2.63 -15.14
CA LEU A 76 5.93 2.11 -16.28
C LEU A 76 5.42 0.72 -16.67
N SER A 77 5.15 -0.16 -15.71
CA SER A 77 4.61 -1.49 -16.01
C SER A 77 3.22 -1.44 -16.64
N ALA A 78 2.32 -0.58 -16.14
CA ALA A 78 1.00 -0.37 -16.73
C ALA A 78 1.07 0.23 -18.14
N PHE A 79 2.03 1.13 -18.38
CA PHE A 79 2.27 1.75 -19.69
C PHE A 79 2.79 0.73 -20.71
N LEU A 80 3.81 -0.06 -20.35
CA LEU A 80 4.31 -1.14 -21.21
C LEU A 80 3.21 -2.16 -21.49
N ALA A 81 2.43 -2.54 -20.47
CA ALA A 81 1.31 -3.48 -20.59
C ALA A 81 0.15 -2.96 -21.45
N LYS A 82 0.13 -1.66 -21.79
CA LYS A 82 -0.99 -0.97 -22.46
C LYS A 82 -2.32 -1.15 -21.72
N GLU A 83 -2.26 -1.31 -20.40
CA GLU A 83 -3.43 -1.48 -19.51
C GLU A 83 -3.72 -0.22 -18.70
N TYR A 84 -3.02 0.89 -18.98
CA TYR A 84 -3.23 2.17 -18.33
C TYR A 84 -4.65 2.68 -18.60
N ARG A 85 -5.45 2.79 -17.54
CA ARG A 85 -6.85 3.26 -17.59
C ARG A 85 -7.06 4.30 -16.49
N PRO A 86 -7.05 5.60 -16.78
CA PRO A 86 -7.32 6.63 -15.79
C PRO A 86 -8.78 6.51 -15.32
N ARG A 87 -8.98 6.41 -14.01
CA ARG A 87 -10.29 6.31 -13.37
C ARG A 87 -10.46 7.47 -12.40
N SER A 88 -11.63 8.11 -12.44
CA SER A 88 -12.01 9.12 -11.45
C SER A 88 -13.19 8.60 -10.65
N GLY A 89 -13.15 8.81 -9.34
CA GLY A 89 -14.20 8.39 -8.44
C GLY A 89 -15.34 9.41 -8.38
N SER A 90 -16.58 8.93 -8.36
CA SER A 90 -17.78 9.79 -8.17
C SER A 90 -17.94 10.34 -6.73
N SER A 91 -17.18 9.83 -5.75
CA SER A 91 -17.23 10.25 -4.34
C SER A 91 -15.82 10.48 -3.74
N PRO A 92 -15.11 11.55 -4.16
CA PRO A 92 -13.74 11.82 -3.71
C PRO A 92 -13.64 12.07 -2.20
N VAL A 93 -14.64 12.75 -1.61
CA VAL A 93 -14.67 13.09 -0.19
C VAL A 93 -14.75 11.83 0.69
N ILE A 94 -15.66 10.90 0.38
CA ILE A 94 -15.82 9.65 1.12
C ILE A 94 -14.55 8.80 1.04
N ARG A 95 -13.95 8.70 -0.15
CA ARG A 95 -12.68 7.97 -0.36
C ARG A 95 -11.53 8.60 0.43
N PHE A 96 -11.47 9.93 0.50
CA PHE A 96 -10.46 10.63 1.29
C PHE A 96 -10.60 10.33 2.79
N PHE A 97 -11.81 10.46 3.35
CA PHE A 97 -12.03 10.16 4.77
C PHE A 97 -11.79 8.67 5.08
N LEU A 98 -12.19 7.76 4.20
CA LEU A 98 -11.89 6.33 4.36
C LEU A 98 -10.38 6.08 4.42
N GLY A 99 -9.61 6.70 3.53
CA GLY A 99 -8.14 6.63 3.56
C GLY A 99 -7.53 7.27 4.81
N PHE A 100 -8.09 8.40 5.28
CA PHE A 100 -7.66 9.08 6.50
C PHE A 100 -7.87 8.21 7.75
N PHE A 101 -9.06 7.64 7.93
CA PHE A 101 -9.34 6.72 9.03
C PHE A 101 -8.52 5.43 8.94
N ALA A 102 -8.33 4.90 7.73
CA ALA A 102 -7.45 3.75 7.51
C ALA A 102 -6.00 4.04 7.92
N MET A 103 -5.49 5.24 7.61
CA MET A 103 -4.14 5.67 8.00
C MET A 103 -4.00 5.85 9.51
N ILE A 104 -5.00 6.46 10.17
CA ILE A 104 -5.06 6.56 11.64
C ILE A 104 -5.05 5.17 12.26
N GLY A 105 -5.90 4.25 11.78
CA GLY A 105 -5.94 2.87 12.25
C GLY A 105 -4.59 2.14 12.06
N ALA A 106 -3.98 2.27 10.88
CA ALA A 106 -2.69 1.67 10.59
C ALA A 106 -1.57 2.18 11.51
N LEU A 107 -1.60 3.47 11.88
CA LEU A 107 -0.63 4.08 12.80
C LEU A 107 -0.88 3.68 14.26
N ILE A 108 -2.12 3.71 14.75
CA ILE A 108 -2.48 3.36 16.14
C ILE A 108 -2.16 1.88 16.41
N PHE A 109 -2.52 0.99 15.49
CA PHE A 109 -2.26 -0.43 15.65
C PHE A 109 -0.83 -0.84 15.24
N LEU A 110 -0.03 0.11 14.72
CA LEU A 110 1.32 -0.12 14.18
C LEU A 110 1.31 -1.26 13.13
N GLY A 111 0.22 -1.29 12.35
CA GLY A 111 -0.35 -2.50 11.78
C GLY A 111 -0.16 -2.64 10.27
N CYS A 112 0.91 -2.10 9.68
CA CYS A 112 1.17 -2.52 8.30
C CYS A 112 1.53 -4.02 8.31
N PRO A 113 0.92 -4.84 7.45
CA PRO A 113 1.13 -6.29 7.46
C PRO A 113 2.63 -6.61 7.37
N TRP A 114 3.36 -5.81 6.59
CA TRP A 114 4.80 -5.94 6.43
C TRP A 114 5.60 -5.80 7.73
N ARG A 115 5.27 -4.81 8.57
CA ARG A 115 5.94 -4.58 9.85
C ARG A 115 5.56 -5.64 10.88
N ALA A 116 4.32 -6.12 10.84
CA ALA A 116 3.90 -7.23 11.68
C ALA A 116 4.63 -8.53 11.32
N TYR A 117 4.78 -8.83 10.03
CA TYR A 117 5.54 -10.00 9.57
C TYR A 117 7.04 -9.89 9.88
N ALA A 118 7.64 -8.72 9.68
CA ALA A 118 9.05 -8.50 10.02
C ALA A 118 9.31 -8.68 11.54
N ARG A 119 8.39 -8.20 12.39
CA ARG A 119 8.45 -8.42 13.85
C ARG A 119 8.33 -9.87 14.24
N LEU A 120 7.37 -10.57 13.62
CA LEU A 120 7.16 -11.99 13.87
C LEU A 120 8.39 -12.82 13.44
N ALA A 121 9.00 -12.48 12.30
CA ALA A 121 10.25 -13.08 11.84
C ALA A 121 11.44 -12.78 12.78
N GLY A 122 11.44 -11.61 13.44
CA GLY A 122 12.40 -11.24 14.48
C GLY A 122 12.14 -11.84 15.87
N GLY A 123 11.12 -12.69 16.03
CA GLY A 123 10.80 -13.39 17.28
C GLY A 123 9.89 -12.64 18.26
N ASP A 124 9.29 -11.51 17.86
CA ASP A 124 8.39 -10.74 18.71
C ASP A 124 6.94 -11.26 18.63
N TRP A 125 6.53 -12.04 19.63
CA TRP A 125 5.19 -12.62 19.74
C TRP A 125 4.08 -11.57 19.89
N THR A 126 4.41 -10.33 20.29
CA THR A 126 3.42 -9.24 20.34
C THR A 126 2.93 -8.84 18.95
N ALA A 127 3.62 -9.26 17.89
CA ALA A 127 3.18 -9.10 16.51
C ALA A 127 1.85 -9.82 16.24
N LEU A 128 1.59 -10.95 16.90
CA LEU A 128 0.37 -11.74 16.69
C LEU A 128 -0.88 -10.95 17.11
N ALA A 129 -0.80 -10.24 18.24
CA ALA A 129 -1.87 -9.36 18.70
C ALA A 129 -2.11 -8.18 17.72
N ARG A 130 -1.06 -7.69 17.04
CA ARG A 130 -1.19 -6.64 16.01
C ARG A 130 -1.88 -7.17 14.76
N ILE A 131 -1.53 -8.37 14.32
CA ILE A 131 -2.18 -9.05 13.18
C ILE A 131 -3.66 -9.31 13.50
N ALA A 132 -3.97 -9.80 14.70
CA ALA A 132 -5.36 -10.04 15.12
C ALA A 132 -6.19 -8.75 15.07
N ARG A 133 -5.66 -7.63 15.57
CA ARG A 133 -6.36 -6.32 15.49
C ARG A 133 -6.55 -5.84 14.05
N LEU A 134 -5.57 -6.07 13.17
CA LEU A 134 -5.70 -5.75 11.74
C LEU A 134 -6.83 -6.56 11.10
N ILE A 135 -6.88 -7.87 11.36
CA ILE A 135 -7.93 -8.77 10.85
C ILE A 135 -9.32 -8.31 11.34
N VAL A 136 -9.45 -8.00 12.64
CA VAL A 136 -10.72 -7.52 13.21
C VAL A 136 -11.13 -6.19 12.58
N GLY A 137 -10.20 -5.24 12.42
CA GLY A 137 -10.49 -3.94 11.81
C GLY A 137 -10.95 -4.06 10.35
N VAL A 138 -10.27 -4.89 9.56
CA VAL A 138 -10.68 -5.18 8.17
C VAL A 138 -12.02 -5.91 8.13
N GLY A 139 -12.27 -6.84 9.07
CA GLY A 139 -13.55 -7.55 9.17
C GLY A 139 -14.72 -6.60 9.42
N ILE A 140 -14.56 -5.64 10.34
CA ILE A 140 -15.57 -4.61 10.62
C ILE A 140 -15.80 -3.72 9.39
N ASP A 141 -14.75 -3.31 8.70
CA ASP A 141 -14.84 -2.52 7.46
C ASP A 141 -15.62 -3.28 6.35
N ILE A 142 -15.33 -4.58 6.15
CA ILE A 142 -16.05 -5.42 5.18
C ILE A 142 -17.53 -5.53 5.55
N ILE A 143 -17.86 -5.76 6.82
CA ILE A 143 -19.25 -5.83 7.28
C ILE A 143 -19.97 -4.50 7.02
N PHE A 144 -19.30 -3.37 7.25
CA PHE A 144 -19.86 -2.04 6.98
C PHE A 144 -20.10 -1.79 5.48
N LEU A 145 -19.19 -2.26 4.62
CA LEU A 145 -19.37 -2.22 3.17
C LEU A 145 -20.55 -3.10 2.72
N TRP A 146 -20.74 -4.27 3.35
CA TRP A 146 -21.83 -5.19 3.04
C TRP A 146 -23.19 -4.66 3.51
N CYS A 147 -23.23 -3.80 4.52
CA CYS A 147 -24.46 -3.22 5.06
C CYS A 147 -25.07 -2.09 4.19
N GLY A 148 -24.60 -1.92 2.94
CA GLY A 148 -25.21 -1.00 1.96
C GLY A 148 -24.41 0.27 1.66
N SER A 149 -23.19 0.40 2.19
CA SER A 149 -22.29 1.53 1.91
C SER A 149 -21.65 1.38 0.52
N ASN A 150 -22.33 1.86 -0.53
CA ASN A 150 -21.79 1.83 -1.89
C ASN A 150 -20.84 3.02 -2.15
N LEU A 151 -19.55 2.74 -2.34
CA LEU A 151 -18.62 3.73 -2.88
C LEU A 151 -18.91 3.89 -4.37
N GLY A 152 -19.65 4.96 -4.72
CA GLY A 152 -20.08 5.28 -6.08
C GLY A 152 -19.11 4.87 -7.19
N LYS A 153 -19.70 4.42 -8.31
CA LYS A 153 -19.00 3.82 -9.45
C LYS A 153 -17.82 4.69 -9.90
N ALA A 154 -16.68 4.05 -10.16
CA ALA A 154 -15.52 4.72 -10.74
C ALA A 154 -15.81 4.99 -12.22
N GLU A 155 -16.01 6.25 -12.57
CA GLU A 155 -16.26 6.68 -13.94
C GLU A 155 -14.95 6.89 -14.69
N LYS A 156 -15.02 6.91 -16.02
CA LYS A 156 -13.86 7.22 -16.85
C LYS A 156 -13.48 8.67 -16.58
N SER A 157 -12.22 8.91 -16.22
CA SER A 157 -11.74 10.28 -16.07
C SER A 157 -11.86 11.03 -17.40
N PRO A 158 -12.19 12.33 -17.38
CA PRO A 158 -12.14 13.12 -18.60
C PRO A 158 -10.69 13.19 -19.12
N PRO A 159 -10.47 13.35 -20.44
CA PRO A 159 -9.14 13.25 -21.06
C PRO A 159 -8.09 14.15 -20.37
N TRP A 160 -8.47 15.38 -20.06
CA TRP A 160 -7.60 16.35 -19.40
C TRP A 160 -7.16 15.97 -17.97
N ALA A 161 -7.88 15.08 -17.29
CA ALA A 161 -7.58 14.68 -15.90
C ALA A 161 -6.69 13.42 -15.80
N GLY A 162 -6.20 12.88 -16.92
CA GLY A 162 -5.31 11.72 -16.86
C GLY A 162 -5.02 10.99 -18.16
N SER A 163 -5.41 11.49 -19.34
CA SER A 163 -4.94 10.90 -20.59
C SER A 163 -3.53 11.40 -20.86
N THR A 164 -2.53 10.57 -20.56
CA THR A 164 -1.40 10.50 -21.50
C THR A 164 -1.99 10.02 -22.82
N PHE A 165 -2.00 10.92 -23.81
CA PHE A 165 -2.55 10.78 -25.15
C PHE A 165 -2.47 9.36 -25.74
N VAL A 166 -3.53 8.56 -25.57
CA VAL A 166 -3.89 7.38 -26.38
C VAL A 166 -5.40 7.32 -26.50
#